data_AF-A0A3E2TMZ9-F1
#
_entry.id   AF-A0A3E2TMZ9-F1
#
_cell.length_a   1.000
_cell.length_b   1.000
_cell.length_c   1.000
_cell.angle_alpha   90.00
_cell.angle_beta   90.00
_cell.angle_gamma   90.00
#
_symmetry.space_group_name_H-M   'P 1'
#
loop_
_entity.id
_entity.type
_entity.pdbx_description
1 polymer ?
#
loop_
_entity_poly.entity_id
_entity_poly.type
_entity_poly.pdbx_seq_one_letter_code
_entity_poly.pdbx_strand_id
1 'polypeptide(L)'
;PGRTKFITAKKLSKKLEKEQVLTALSQNIQLTAIIQPSSEKKPDKIRKLVDIQGNVAAGKGIGYERWAKKFNLKRWSQTLILLQEKGLTSEDALHQRIAELQTQHDDALAVVKDMDARMDSFKELRGHLVVYRQYKPLAQKLTTLRNPAAFREQHRAELAVYEAACAYFKANGFRTLPDLKKLDAEYAALSSEKNGFYTRYKKAQIELRELRTAQQNVEAFFRKEERSHAVPQQEVK
;
A
#
# COMPACT_ATOMS: atom_id res chain seq x y z
N PRO A 1 -47.40 -37.52 -32.95
CA PRO A 1 -46.59 -38.51 -33.71
C PRO A 1 -45.12 -38.50 -33.24
N GLY A 2 -44.80 -39.43 -32.35
CA GLY A 2 -43.52 -39.51 -31.62
C GLY A 2 -42.36 -39.94 -32.50
N ARG A 3 -41.23 -39.22 -32.38
CA ARG A 3 -39.95 -39.63 -32.96
C ARG A 3 -39.36 -40.75 -32.09
N THR A 4 -39.46 -41.99 -32.56
CA THR A 4 -38.93 -43.21 -31.94
C THR A 4 -37.46 -43.51 -32.30
N LYS A 5 -36.74 -42.60 -32.96
CA LYS A 5 -35.34 -42.82 -33.37
C LYS A 5 -34.41 -41.75 -32.80
N PHE A 6 -33.37 -42.18 -32.11
CA PHE A 6 -32.31 -41.31 -31.56
C PHE A 6 -31.64 -40.47 -32.67
N ILE A 7 -31.33 -39.21 -32.36
CA ILE A 7 -30.52 -38.34 -33.23
C ILE A 7 -29.07 -38.81 -33.08
N THR A 8 -28.51 -39.36 -34.14
CA THR A 8 -27.10 -39.75 -34.20
C THR A 8 -26.24 -38.58 -34.67
N ALA A 9 -24.98 -38.52 -34.22
CA ALA A 9 -24.03 -37.45 -34.57
C ALA A 9 -23.90 -37.24 -36.09
N LYS A 10 -24.10 -38.29 -36.91
CA LYS A 10 -24.13 -38.22 -38.38
C LYS A 10 -25.23 -37.28 -38.94
N LYS A 11 -26.31 -37.05 -38.18
CA LYS A 11 -27.42 -36.15 -38.56
C LYS A 11 -27.25 -34.72 -38.03
N LEU A 12 -26.29 -34.51 -37.14
CA LEU A 12 -25.87 -33.20 -36.68
C LEU A 12 -24.73 -32.77 -37.61
N SER A 13 -24.72 -31.52 -38.05
CA SER A 13 -23.76 -30.99 -39.04
C SER A 13 -22.32 -31.48 -38.80
N LYS A 14 -21.48 -31.61 -39.84
CA LYS A 14 -20.07 -32.06 -39.74
C LYS A 14 -19.27 -31.45 -38.57
N LYS A 15 -19.62 -30.22 -38.16
CA LYS A 15 -19.06 -29.49 -36.99
C LYS A 15 -19.29 -30.15 -35.62
N LEU A 16 -20.19 -31.13 -35.52
CA LEU A 16 -20.55 -31.86 -34.30
C LEU A 16 -20.19 -33.35 -34.39
N GLU A 17 -19.37 -33.71 -35.37
CA GLU A 17 -18.78 -35.05 -35.44
C GLU A 17 -17.91 -35.30 -34.20
N LYS A 18 -17.94 -36.54 -33.71
CA LYS A 18 -17.29 -36.96 -32.45
C LYS A 18 -15.82 -36.52 -32.37
N GLU A 19 -15.09 -36.65 -33.47
CA GLU A 19 -13.67 -36.29 -33.54
C GLU A 19 -13.42 -34.79 -33.41
N GLN A 20 -14.27 -33.96 -33.99
CA GLN A 20 -14.16 -32.50 -33.91
C GLN A 20 -14.50 -32.01 -32.50
N VAL A 21 -15.52 -32.62 -31.87
CA VAL A 21 -15.89 -32.32 -30.48
C VAL A 21 -14.77 -32.73 -29.53
N LEU A 22 -14.17 -33.92 -29.71
CA LEU A 22 -13.04 -34.37 -28.88
C LEU A 22 -11.79 -33.51 -29.07
N THR A 23 -11.51 -33.07 -30.30
CA THR A 23 -10.40 -32.15 -30.59
C THR A 23 -10.63 -30.79 -29.92
N ALA A 24 -11.83 -30.22 -30.03
CA ALA A 24 -12.18 -28.95 -29.40
C ALA A 24 -12.13 -29.05 -27.86
N LEU A 25 -12.61 -30.16 -27.28
CA LEU A 25 -12.51 -30.40 -25.83
C LEU A 25 -11.05 -30.54 -25.38
N SER A 26 -10.21 -31.24 -26.15
CA SER A 26 -8.78 -31.41 -25.84
C SER A 26 -8.03 -30.08 -25.91
N GLN A 27 -8.31 -29.25 -26.92
CA GLN A 27 -7.76 -27.90 -27.03
C GLN A 27 -8.22 -27.00 -25.87
N ASN A 28 -9.50 -27.06 -25.48
CA ASN A 28 -10.01 -26.32 -24.33
C ASN A 28 -9.34 -26.75 -23.01
N ILE A 29 -9.10 -28.06 -22.82
CA ILE A 29 -8.37 -28.60 -21.66
C ILE A 29 -6.94 -28.06 -21.62
N GLN A 30 -6.24 -28.05 -22.76
CA GLN A 30 -4.89 -27.49 -22.86
C GLN A 30 -4.87 -25.97 -22.58
N LEU A 31 -5.85 -25.22 -23.10
CA LEU A 31 -6.00 -23.79 -22.81
C LEU A 31 -6.26 -23.52 -21.32
N THR A 32 -7.07 -24.35 -20.64
CA THR A 32 -7.24 -24.25 -19.18
C THR A 32 -6.00 -24.60 -18.36
N ALA A 33 -5.11 -25.47 -18.88
CA ALA A 33 -3.83 -25.76 -18.23
C ALA A 33 -2.82 -24.61 -18.41
N ILE A 34 -2.87 -23.91 -19.53
CA ILE A 34 -2.03 -22.73 -19.84
C ILE A 34 -2.51 -21.50 -19.05
N ILE A 35 -3.83 -21.33 -18.89
CA ILE A 35 -4.41 -20.34 -17.99
C ILE A 35 -4.34 -20.92 -16.56
N GLN A 36 -3.14 -20.95 -15.98
CA GLN A 36 -3.02 -21.16 -14.53
C GLN A 36 -3.92 -20.11 -13.85
N PRO A 37 -4.82 -20.51 -12.94
CA PRO A 37 -5.51 -19.52 -12.13
C PRO A 37 -4.44 -18.75 -11.37
N SER A 38 -4.41 -17.43 -11.56
CA SER A 38 -3.49 -16.48 -10.90
C SER A 38 -3.56 -16.51 -9.35
N SER A 39 -4.21 -17.50 -8.75
CA SER A 39 -4.44 -17.64 -7.31
C SER A 39 -3.25 -18.15 -6.51
N GLU A 40 -2.21 -18.70 -7.14
CA GLU A 40 -1.03 -19.19 -6.42
C GLU A 40 0.12 -18.19 -6.55
N LYS A 41 0.75 -17.85 -5.41
CA LYS A 41 1.87 -16.91 -5.21
C LYS A 41 1.56 -15.48 -4.75
N LYS A 42 0.47 -15.24 -4.03
CA LYS A 42 0.45 -14.13 -3.05
C LYS A 42 0.10 -14.70 -1.68
N PRO A 43 0.80 -14.32 -0.60
CA PRO A 43 0.36 -14.68 0.74
C PRO A 43 -1.12 -14.30 0.86
N ASP A 44 -1.90 -15.20 1.44
CA ASP A 44 -3.36 -15.19 1.45
C ASP A 44 -3.88 -13.99 2.26
N LYS A 45 -3.79 -12.80 1.67
CA LYS A 45 -4.34 -11.58 2.28
C LYS A 45 -5.84 -11.71 2.30
N ILE A 46 -6.42 -11.51 3.49
CA ILE A 46 -7.86 -11.44 3.67
C ILE A 46 -8.43 -10.40 2.71
N ARG A 47 -9.53 -10.75 2.06
CA ARG A 47 -10.29 -9.84 1.19
C ARG A 47 -11.69 -9.66 1.75
N LYS A 48 -12.31 -8.55 1.38
CA LYS A 48 -13.69 -8.24 1.74
C LYS A 48 -14.66 -9.29 1.20
N LEU A 49 -15.69 -9.62 1.98
CA LEU A 49 -16.82 -10.41 1.52
C LEU A 49 -17.59 -9.66 0.42
N VAL A 50 -18.13 -10.41 -0.54
CA VAL A 50 -18.99 -9.88 -1.60
C VAL A 50 -20.42 -9.77 -1.09
N ASP A 51 -21.08 -8.64 -1.32
CA ASP A 51 -22.52 -8.51 -1.12
C ASP A 51 -23.28 -9.28 -2.21
N ILE A 52 -23.68 -10.51 -1.91
CA ILE A 52 -24.35 -11.38 -2.87
C ILE A 52 -25.75 -10.82 -3.21
N GLN A 53 -26.49 -10.35 -2.22
CA GLN A 53 -27.87 -9.88 -2.41
C GLN A 53 -27.90 -8.61 -3.26
N GLY A 54 -27.06 -7.62 -2.95
CA GLY A 54 -26.96 -6.39 -3.73
C GLY A 54 -26.52 -6.65 -5.17
N ASN A 55 -25.57 -7.56 -5.38
CA ASN A 55 -25.12 -7.90 -6.73
C ASN A 55 -26.15 -8.68 -7.55
N VAL A 56 -26.91 -9.59 -6.92
CA VAL A 56 -28.03 -10.27 -7.59
C VAL A 56 -29.13 -9.27 -7.96
N ALA A 57 -29.48 -8.34 -7.06
CA ALA A 57 -30.42 -7.26 -7.35
C ALA A 57 -29.95 -6.35 -8.50
N ALA A 58 -28.63 -6.16 -8.66
CA ALA A 58 -28.02 -5.43 -9.77
C ALA A 58 -27.97 -6.24 -11.10
N GLY A 59 -28.67 -7.37 -11.19
CA GLY A 59 -28.79 -8.16 -12.43
C GLY A 59 -27.70 -9.21 -12.64
N LYS A 60 -26.92 -9.57 -11.61
CA LYS A 60 -25.97 -10.69 -11.71
C LYS A 60 -26.71 -12.03 -11.71
N GLY A 61 -26.37 -12.90 -12.66
CA GLY A 61 -27.00 -14.21 -12.82
C GLY A 61 -26.58 -15.27 -11.80
N ILE A 62 -27.28 -16.41 -11.80
CA ILE A 62 -27.10 -17.55 -10.87
C ILE A 62 -25.65 -18.06 -10.79
N GLY A 63 -24.91 -18.02 -11.90
CA GLY A 63 -23.50 -18.42 -11.93
C GLY A 63 -22.62 -17.55 -11.02
N TYR A 64 -22.86 -16.24 -11.00
CA TYR A 64 -22.15 -15.30 -10.13
C TYR A 64 -22.48 -15.57 -8.66
N GLU A 65 -23.74 -15.83 -8.34
CA GLU A 65 -24.18 -16.14 -6.97
C GLU A 65 -23.47 -17.39 -6.42
N ARG A 66 -23.39 -18.47 -7.20
CA ARG A 66 -22.69 -19.71 -6.82
C ARG A 66 -21.21 -19.46 -6.58
N TRP A 67 -20.56 -18.69 -7.45
CA TRP A 67 -19.17 -18.30 -7.28
C TRP A 67 -18.98 -17.45 -6.01
N ALA A 68 -19.84 -16.44 -5.80
CA ALA A 68 -19.74 -15.51 -4.68
C ALA A 68 -19.94 -16.23 -3.33
N LYS A 69 -20.82 -17.23 -3.25
CA LYS A 69 -20.98 -18.09 -2.06
C LYS A 69 -19.68 -18.83 -1.73
N LYS A 70 -19.07 -19.50 -2.72
CA LYS A 70 -17.79 -20.21 -2.52
C LYS A 70 -16.65 -19.25 -2.17
N PHE A 71 -16.61 -18.10 -2.81
CA PHE A 71 -15.63 -17.05 -2.54
C PHE A 71 -15.76 -16.54 -1.10
N ASN A 72 -16.96 -16.14 -0.68
CA ASN A 72 -17.22 -15.63 0.67
C ASN A 72 -16.89 -16.67 1.72
N LEU A 73 -17.25 -17.95 1.51
CA LEU A 73 -16.90 -19.02 2.46
C LEU A 73 -15.39 -19.13 2.66
N LYS A 74 -14.60 -19.10 1.58
CA LYS A 74 -13.13 -19.13 1.67
C LYS A 74 -12.56 -17.89 2.36
N ARG A 75 -13.13 -16.70 2.13
CA ARG A 75 -12.67 -15.46 2.78
C ARG A 75 -13.08 -15.38 4.25
N TRP A 76 -14.24 -15.92 4.58
CA TRP A 76 -14.70 -16.03 5.96
C TRP A 76 -13.81 -16.97 6.77
N SER A 77 -13.48 -18.16 6.24
CA SER A 77 -12.57 -19.08 6.93
C SER A 77 -11.19 -18.46 7.18
N GLN A 78 -10.64 -17.72 6.21
CA GLN A 78 -9.40 -16.96 6.38
C GLN A 78 -9.53 -15.86 7.45
N THR A 79 -10.68 -15.20 7.53
CA THR A 79 -10.96 -14.19 8.55
C THR A 79 -10.99 -14.80 9.94
N LEU A 80 -11.68 -15.92 10.12
CA LEU A 80 -11.74 -16.64 11.39
C LEU A 80 -10.36 -17.12 11.85
N ILE A 81 -9.56 -17.70 10.96
CA ILE A 81 -8.19 -18.15 11.28
C ILE A 81 -7.36 -16.97 11.79
N LEU A 82 -7.37 -15.83 11.09
CA LEU A 82 -6.59 -14.66 11.53
C LEU A 82 -7.05 -14.11 12.88
N LEU A 83 -8.37 -14.02 13.10
CA LEU A 83 -8.90 -13.56 14.38
C LEU A 83 -8.51 -14.51 15.52
N GLN A 84 -8.57 -15.82 15.28
CA GLN A 84 -8.17 -16.84 16.24
C GLN A 84 -6.66 -16.81 16.52
N GLU A 85 -5.81 -16.72 15.49
CA GLU A 85 -4.34 -16.60 15.64
C GLU A 85 -3.94 -15.37 16.46
N LYS A 86 -4.75 -14.31 16.41
CA LYS A 86 -4.53 -13.08 17.17
C LYS A 86 -5.25 -13.03 18.52
N GLY A 87 -6.01 -14.07 18.88
CA GLY A 87 -6.82 -14.09 20.10
C GLY A 87 -7.96 -13.06 20.12
N LEU A 88 -8.38 -12.56 18.96
CA LEU A 88 -9.45 -11.57 18.81
C LEU A 88 -10.80 -12.28 18.65
N THR A 89 -11.28 -12.88 19.73
CA THR A 89 -12.50 -13.70 19.73
C THR A 89 -13.80 -12.94 20.01
N SER A 90 -13.72 -11.65 20.36
CA SER A 90 -14.87 -10.76 20.53
C SER A 90 -14.77 -9.51 19.65
N GLU A 91 -15.92 -8.95 19.29
CA GLU A 91 -16.00 -7.70 18.52
C GLU A 91 -15.36 -6.54 19.28
N ASP A 92 -15.60 -6.44 20.59
CA ASP A 92 -14.96 -5.44 21.46
C ASP A 92 -13.43 -5.56 21.46
N ALA A 93 -12.89 -6.78 21.57
CA ALA A 93 -11.44 -6.99 21.54
C ALA A 93 -10.84 -6.59 20.18
N LEU A 94 -11.55 -6.87 19.08
CA LEU A 94 -11.15 -6.43 17.74
C LEU A 94 -11.15 -4.91 17.63
N HIS A 95 -12.18 -4.23 18.12
CA HIS A 95 -12.27 -2.77 18.11
C HIS A 95 -11.16 -2.11 18.95
N GLN A 96 -10.94 -2.60 20.17
CA GLN A 96 -9.87 -2.13 21.04
C GLN A 96 -8.51 -2.28 20.37
N ARG A 97 -8.23 -3.46 19.80
CA ARG A 97 -6.97 -3.72 19.10
C ARG A 97 -6.77 -2.80 17.88
N ILE A 98 -7.83 -2.53 17.12
CA ILE A 98 -7.79 -1.60 15.99
C ILE A 98 -7.49 -0.17 16.48
N ALA A 99 -8.11 0.27 17.58
CA ALA A 99 -7.87 1.59 18.17
C ALA A 99 -6.42 1.72 18.65
N GLU A 100 -5.91 0.74 19.40
CA GLU A 100 -4.51 0.70 19.85
C GLU A 100 -3.53 0.78 18.68
N LEU A 101 -3.73 -0.04 17.63
CA LEU A 101 -2.87 -0.05 16.45
C LEU A 101 -2.94 1.27 15.68
N GLN A 102 -4.10 1.93 15.68
CA GLN A 102 -4.25 3.23 15.06
C GLN A 102 -3.46 4.30 15.82
N THR A 103 -3.52 4.33 17.15
CA THR A 103 -2.67 5.22 17.95
C THR A 103 -1.19 4.94 17.72
N GLN A 104 -0.75 3.68 17.77
CA GLN A 104 0.64 3.30 17.50
C GLN A 104 1.11 3.70 16.10
N HIS A 105 0.24 3.57 15.10
CA HIS A 105 0.49 4.00 13.74
C HIS A 105 0.68 5.52 13.66
N ASP A 106 -0.24 6.28 14.24
CA ASP A 106 -0.26 7.74 14.15
C ASP A 106 0.93 8.35 14.92
N ASP A 107 1.25 7.82 16.11
CA ASP A 107 2.42 8.22 16.90
C ASP A 107 3.72 7.95 16.15
N ALA A 108 3.89 6.73 15.62
CA ALA A 108 5.10 6.39 14.86
C ALA A 108 5.23 7.22 13.58
N LEU A 109 4.12 7.52 12.90
CA LEU A 109 4.12 8.38 11.72
C LEU A 109 4.49 9.83 12.06
N ALA A 110 4.00 10.36 13.18
CA ALA A 110 4.35 11.70 13.64
C ALA A 110 5.86 11.82 13.90
N VAL A 111 6.44 10.84 14.60
CA VAL A 111 7.89 10.79 14.85
C VAL A 111 8.69 10.71 13.54
N VAL A 112 8.28 9.85 12.60
CA VAL A 112 8.96 9.75 11.29
C VAL A 112 8.93 11.09 10.54
N LYS A 113 7.79 11.80 10.55
CA LYS A 113 7.66 13.11 9.89
C LYS A 113 8.53 14.19 10.54
N ASP A 114 8.58 14.23 11.86
CA ASP A 114 9.46 15.15 12.59
C ASP A 114 10.94 14.86 12.30
N MET A 115 11.34 13.59 12.31
CA MET A 115 12.70 13.18 11.94
C MET A 115 13.02 13.53 10.48
N ASP A 116 12.08 13.35 9.55
CA ASP A 116 12.26 13.75 8.15
C ASP A 116 12.50 15.25 8.00
N ALA A 117 11.69 16.08 8.68
CA ALA A 117 11.88 17.53 8.67
C ALA A 117 13.25 17.94 9.22
N ARG A 118 13.68 17.31 10.33
CA ARG A 118 15.03 17.50 10.88
C ARG A 118 16.10 17.08 9.87
N MET A 119 15.99 15.89 9.29
CA MET A 119 16.94 15.38 8.29
C MET A 119 17.06 16.31 7.08
N ASP A 120 15.97 16.93 6.63
CA ASP A 120 16.01 17.89 5.52
C ASP A 120 16.70 19.19 5.92
N SER A 121 16.46 19.71 7.12
CA SER A 121 17.21 20.86 7.66
C SER A 121 18.72 20.55 7.77
N PHE A 122 19.08 19.33 8.15
CA PHE A 122 20.46 18.87 8.20
C PHE A 122 21.11 18.84 6.81
N LYS A 123 20.39 18.38 5.78
CA LYS A 123 20.89 18.39 4.39
C LYS A 123 21.12 19.80 3.88
N GLU A 124 20.21 20.72 4.16
CA GLU A 124 20.34 22.13 3.79
C GLU A 124 21.56 22.77 4.47
N LEU A 125 21.68 22.60 5.79
CA LEU A 125 22.83 23.04 6.58
C LEU A 125 24.15 22.48 6.03
N ARG A 126 24.18 21.19 5.70
CA ARG A 126 25.34 20.52 5.09
C ARG A 126 25.68 21.11 3.72
N GLY A 127 24.67 21.36 2.88
CA GLY A 127 24.85 21.96 1.56
C GLY A 127 25.51 23.32 1.63
N HIS A 128 25.00 24.22 2.49
CA HIS A 128 25.60 25.53 2.71
C HIS A 128 27.01 25.44 3.30
N LEU A 129 27.28 24.46 4.18
CA LEU A 129 28.61 24.27 4.76
C LEU A 129 29.65 23.85 3.72
N VAL A 130 29.28 22.95 2.80
CA VAL A 130 30.16 22.50 1.71
C VAL A 130 30.48 23.67 0.78
N VAL A 131 29.47 24.40 0.33
CA VAL A 131 29.62 25.62 -0.50
C VAL A 131 30.53 26.63 0.18
N TYR A 132 30.26 26.92 1.46
CA TYR A 132 31.04 27.89 2.22
C TYR A 132 32.50 27.49 2.27
N ARG A 133 32.81 26.23 2.62
CA ARG A 133 34.20 25.74 2.70
C ARG A 133 34.90 25.76 1.33
N GLN A 134 34.19 25.42 0.26
CA GLN A 134 34.72 25.40 -1.10
C GLN A 134 35.10 26.79 -1.61
N TYR A 135 34.24 27.78 -1.41
CA TYR A 135 34.40 29.11 -2.01
C TYR A 135 34.94 30.18 -1.05
N LYS A 136 35.11 29.88 0.25
CA LYS A 136 35.77 30.78 1.20
C LYS A 136 37.15 31.27 0.72
N PRO A 137 38.05 30.42 0.19
CA PRO A 137 39.35 30.89 -0.30
C PRO A 137 39.22 31.87 -1.47
N LEU A 138 38.21 31.69 -2.31
CA LEU A 138 37.93 32.56 -3.45
C LEU A 138 37.44 33.93 -2.98
N ALA A 139 36.52 33.96 -2.01
CA ALA A 139 36.07 35.19 -1.36
C ALA A 139 37.20 35.92 -0.63
N GLN A 140 38.12 35.21 0.02
CA GLN A 140 39.30 35.79 0.66
C GLN A 140 40.24 36.43 -0.36
N LYS A 141 40.53 35.76 -1.48
CA LYS A 141 41.34 36.32 -2.57
C LYS A 141 40.76 37.63 -3.10
N LEU A 142 39.44 37.69 -3.28
CA LEU A 142 38.74 38.90 -3.73
C LEU A 142 39.01 40.11 -2.82
N THR A 143 39.08 39.91 -1.49
CA THR A 143 39.35 41.01 -0.55
C THR A 143 40.80 41.52 -0.59
N THR A 144 41.73 40.69 -1.06
CA THR A 144 43.16 41.03 -1.14
C THR A 144 43.57 41.67 -2.47
N LEU A 145 42.72 41.60 -3.49
CA LEU A 145 43.04 42.10 -4.83
C LEU A 145 42.94 43.63 -4.91
N ARG A 146 43.95 44.26 -5.52
CA ARG A 146 44.00 45.71 -5.75
C ARG A 146 42.98 46.20 -6.79
N ASN A 147 42.55 45.33 -7.71
CA ASN A 147 41.48 45.62 -8.68
C ASN A 147 40.48 44.44 -8.78
N PRO A 148 39.39 44.45 -7.99
CA PRO A 148 38.51 43.29 -7.84
C PRO A 148 37.44 43.13 -8.94
N ALA A 149 37.26 44.10 -9.84
CA ALA A 149 36.12 44.12 -10.77
C ALA A 149 36.14 42.94 -11.77
N ALA A 150 37.27 42.70 -12.43
CA ALA A 150 37.40 41.60 -13.39
C ALA A 150 37.28 40.22 -12.72
N PHE A 151 37.80 40.08 -11.50
CA PHE A 151 37.74 38.84 -10.72
C PHE A 151 36.30 38.50 -10.28
N ARG A 152 35.51 39.52 -9.91
CA ARG A 152 34.09 39.36 -9.58
C ARG A 152 33.27 38.86 -10.74
N GLU A 153 33.48 39.41 -11.93
CA GLU A 153 32.73 38.96 -13.13
C GLU A 153 33.12 37.54 -13.54
N GLN A 154 34.41 37.17 -13.42
CA GLN A 154 34.87 35.81 -13.71
C GLN A 154 34.31 34.74 -12.77
N HIS A 155 34.12 35.08 -11.48
CA HIS A 155 33.66 34.14 -10.45
C HIS A 155 32.28 34.50 -9.89
N ARG A 156 31.45 35.15 -10.71
CA ARG A 156 30.18 35.72 -10.29
C ARG A 156 29.23 34.67 -9.70
N ALA A 157 29.14 33.51 -10.35
CA ALA A 157 28.26 32.43 -9.92
C ALA A 157 28.73 31.83 -8.58
N GLU A 158 30.02 31.54 -8.44
CA GLU A 158 30.62 30.97 -7.24
C GLU A 158 30.49 31.90 -6.04
N LEU A 159 30.72 33.20 -6.25
CA LEU A 159 30.56 34.22 -5.22
C LEU A 159 29.10 34.38 -4.81
N ALA A 160 28.15 34.35 -5.74
CA ALA A 160 26.73 34.43 -5.42
C ALA A 160 26.26 33.26 -4.55
N VAL A 161 26.68 32.02 -4.86
CA VAL A 161 26.31 30.84 -4.05
C VAL A 161 27.01 30.89 -2.67
N TYR A 162 28.25 31.38 -2.60
CA TYR A 162 28.95 31.63 -1.34
C TYR A 162 28.25 32.68 -0.46
N GLU A 163 27.81 33.79 -1.05
CA GLU A 163 27.06 34.85 -0.37
C GLU A 163 25.73 34.32 0.16
N ALA A 164 25.01 33.50 -0.62
CA ALA A 164 23.79 32.83 -0.17
C ALA A 164 24.06 31.91 1.05
N ALA A 165 25.15 31.14 1.04
CA ALA A 165 25.54 30.33 2.19
C ALA A 165 25.87 31.19 3.43
N CYS A 166 26.57 32.32 3.24
CA CYS A 166 26.84 33.26 4.33
C CYS A 166 25.54 33.87 4.90
N ALA A 167 24.59 34.22 4.03
CA ALA A 167 23.29 34.74 4.44
C ALA A 167 22.49 33.70 5.23
N TYR A 168 22.50 32.43 4.80
CA TYR A 168 21.89 31.32 5.52
C TYR A 168 22.43 31.18 6.95
N PHE A 169 23.76 31.16 7.13
CA PHE A 169 24.35 31.03 8.47
C PHE A 169 24.02 32.22 9.38
N LYS A 170 24.00 33.44 8.82
CA LYS A 170 23.60 34.65 9.55
C LYS A 170 22.13 34.61 9.97
N ALA A 171 21.23 34.25 9.05
CA ALA A 171 19.80 34.16 9.32
C ALA A 171 19.46 33.10 10.37
N ASN A 172 20.20 31.99 10.40
CA ASN A 172 20.05 30.91 11.38
C ASN A 172 20.88 31.12 12.67
N GLY A 173 21.49 32.29 12.87
CA GLY A 173 22.15 32.66 14.12
C GLY A 173 23.46 31.91 14.42
N PHE A 174 24.09 31.28 13.43
CA PHE A 174 25.34 30.55 13.63
C PHE A 174 26.51 31.52 13.90
N ARG A 175 27.06 31.49 15.13
CA ARG A 175 28.30 32.19 15.48
C ARG A 175 29.56 31.42 15.05
N THR A 176 29.46 30.09 15.05
CA THR A 176 30.53 29.17 14.67
C THR A 176 29.99 28.12 13.72
N LEU A 177 30.77 27.77 12.70
CA LEU A 177 30.36 26.77 11.72
C LEU A 177 30.42 25.37 12.32
N PRO A 178 29.39 24.53 12.11
CA PRO A 178 29.41 23.14 12.53
C PRO A 178 30.56 22.35 11.90
N ASP A 179 30.97 21.28 12.58
CA ASP A 179 31.88 20.30 12.01
C ASP A 179 31.10 19.34 11.11
N LEU A 180 31.50 19.27 9.83
CA LEU A 180 30.91 18.40 8.83
C LEU A 180 30.94 16.92 9.26
N LYS A 181 32.03 16.47 9.90
CA LYS A 181 32.14 15.06 10.35
C LYS A 181 31.13 14.73 11.44
N LYS A 182 30.93 15.66 12.38
CA LYS A 182 29.93 15.51 13.44
C LYS A 182 28.52 15.51 12.86
N LEU A 183 28.26 16.41 11.90
CA LEU A 183 26.99 16.54 11.24
C LEU A 183 26.61 15.28 10.43
N ASP A 184 27.57 14.69 9.71
CA ASP A 184 27.37 13.43 9.00
C ASP A 184 27.09 12.26 9.97
N ALA A 185 27.75 12.23 11.13
CA ALA A 185 27.52 11.23 12.17
C ALA A 185 26.13 11.37 12.81
N GLU A 186 25.69 12.59 13.14
CA GLU A 186 24.35 12.88 13.65
C GLU A 186 23.27 12.51 12.64
N TYR A 187 23.47 12.82 11.35
CA TYR A 187 22.55 12.42 10.29
C TYR A 187 22.43 10.90 10.17
N ALA A 188 23.55 10.17 10.26
CA ALA A 188 23.55 8.70 10.23
C ALA A 188 22.81 8.10 11.43
N ALA A 189 23.01 8.66 12.62
CA ALA A 189 22.29 8.25 13.83
C ALA A 189 20.77 8.49 13.69
N LEU A 190 20.38 9.70 13.25
CA LEU A 190 18.98 10.06 13.04
C LEU A 190 18.31 9.18 11.98
N SER A 191 19.03 8.87 10.89
CA SER A 191 18.53 7.96 9.86
C SER A 191 18.33 6.53 10.38
N SER A 192 19.21 6.05 11.26
CA SER A 192 19.07 4.73 11.90
C SER A 192 17.86 4.69 12.82
N GLU A 193 17.68 5.72 13.64
CA GLU A 193 16.54 5.84 14.55
C GLU A 193 15.20 5.92 13.79
N LYS A 194 15.15 6.75 12.74
CA LYS A 194 14.00 6.86 11.85
C LYS A 194 13.61 5.51 11.25
N ASN A 195 14.57 4.67 10.87
CA ASN A 195 14.27 3.34 10.32
C ASN A 195 13.54 2.44 11.33
N GLY A 196 13.84 2.58 12.64
CA GLY A 196 13.13 1.89 13.71
C GLY A 196 11.65 2.28 13.76
N PHE A 197 11.36 3.58 13.82
CA PHE A 197 9.99 4.10 13.81
C PHE A 197 9.25 3.81 12.51
N TYR A 198 9.93 3.93 11.36
CA TYR A 198 9.36 3.61 10.06
C TYR A 198 8.93 2.14 9.97
N THR A 199 9.75 1.23 10.50
CA THR A 199 9.42 -0.20 10.56
C THR A 199 8.20 -0.45 11.44
N ARG A 200 8.10 0.20 12.60
CA ARG A 200 6.94 0.11 13.51
C ARG A 200 5.66 0.64 12.84
N TYR A 201 5.73 1.83 12.26
CA TYR A 201 4.65 2.44 11.47
C TYR A 201 4.17 1.51 10.35
N LYS A 202 5.09 0.93 9.57
CA LYS A 202 4.74 0.02 8.47
C LYS A 202 4.11 -1.28 8.95
N LYS A 203 4.61 -1.86 10.04
CA LYS A 203 4.00 -3.04 10.66
C LYS A 203 2.58 -2.75 11.13
N ALA A 204 2.39 -1.65 11.88
CA ALA A 204 1.06 -1.23 12.34
C ALA A 204 0.11 -0.94 11.16
N GLN A 205 0.59 -0.30 10.09
CA GLN A 205 -0.19 -0.02 8.89
C GLN A 205 -0.70 -1.29 8.18
N ILE A 206 0.17 -2.31 8.06
CA ILE A 206 -0.19 -3.60 7.47
C ILE A 206 -1.23 -4.29 8.35
N GLU A 207 -0.97 -4.35 9.65
CA GLU A 207 -1.84 -5.01 10.62
C GLU A 207 -3.22 -4.36 10.68
N LEU A 208 -3.27 -3.03 10.75
CA LEU A 208 -4.49 -2.23 10.77
C LEU A 208 -5.34 -2.48 9.52
N ARG A 209 -4.71 -2.59 8.34
CA ARG A 209 -5.42 -2.89 7.09
C ARG A 209 -6.04 -4.29 7.11
N GLU A 210 -5.31 -5.28 7.63
CA GLU A 210 -5.82 -6.64 7.75
C GLU A 210 -6.98 -6.72 8.75
N LEU A 211 -6.84 -6.12 9.94
CA LEU A 211 -7.89 -6.12 10.95
C LEU A 211 -9.14 -5.33 10.54
N ARG A 212 -9.00 -4.18 9.85
CA ARG A 212 -10.17 -3.48 9.30
C ARG A 212 -10.89 -4.29 8.23
N THR A 213 -10.17 -5.12 7.47
CA THR A 213 -10.80 -6.04 6.51
C THR A 213 -11.53 -7.15 7.24
N ALA A 214 -10.94 -7.70 8.31
CA ALA A 214 -11.59 -8.70 9.16
C ALA A 214 -12.86 -8.13 9.82
N GLN A 215 -12.79 -6.92 10.37
CA GLN A 215 -13.93 -6.19 10.95
C GLN A 215 -15.09 -6.06 9.94
N GLN A 216 -14.81 -5.60 8.73
CA GLN A 216 -15.83 -5.49 7.69
C GLN A 216 -16.43 -6.84 7.29
N ASN A 217 -15.63 -7.91 7.33
CA ASN A 217 -16.12 -9.26 7.06
C ASN A 217 -17.03 -9.77 8.18
N VAL A 218 -16.69 -9.49 9.44
CA VAL A 218 -17.51 -9.79 10.62
C VAL A 218 -18.86 -9.07 10.50
N GLU A 219 -18.84 -7.76 10.29
CA GLU A 219 -20.05 -6.95 10.12
C GLU A 219 -20.91 -7.42 8.93
N ALA A 220 -20.30 -7.78 7.81
CA ALA A 220 -21.02 -8.24 6.62
C ALA A 220 -21.62 -9.65 6.81
N PHE A 221 -20.96 -10.51 7.58
CA PHE A 221 -21.46 -11.85 7.89
C PHE A 221 -22.69 -11.76 8.79
N PHE A 222 -22.61 -11.04 9.91
CA PHE A 222 -23.73 -10.91 10.85
C PHE A 222 -24.92 -10.12 10.27
N ARG A 223 -24.68 -9.05 9.50
CA ARG A 223 -25.77 -8.36 8.76
C ARG A 223 -26.54 -9.27 7.81
N LYS A 224 -25.91 -10.32 7.28
CA LYS A 224 -26.57 -11.30 6.43
C LYS A 224 -27.43 -12.27 7.26
N GLU A 225 -26.97 -12.69 8.44
CA GLU A 225 -27.76 -13.53 9.34
C GLU A 225 -29.04 -12.83 9.77
N GLU A 226 -28.95 -11.55 10.17
CA GLU A 226 -30.13 -10.72 10.50
C GLU A 226 -31.17 -10.67 9.37
N ARG A 227 -30.73 -10.44 8.13
CA ARG A 227 -31.61 -10.45 6.94
C ARG A 227 -32.17 -11.81 6.59
N SER A 228 -31.51 -12.90 6.99
CA SER A 228 -31.97 -14.27 6.73
C SER A 228 -33.00 -14.72 7.77
N HIS A 229 -32.97 -14.13 8.97
CA HIS A 229 -33.89 -14.42 10.08
C HIS A 229 -35.08 -13.46 10.19
N ALA A 230 -35.07 -12.34 9.45
CA ALA A 230 -36.23 -11.47 9.32
C ALA A 230 -37.36 -12.21 8.57
N VAL A 231 -38.28 -12.83 9.32
CA VAL A 231 -39.50 -13.43 8.79
C VAL A 231 -40.33 -12.31 8.15
N PRO A 232 -40.73 -12.41 6.86
CA PRO A 232 -41.64 -11.45 6.28
C PRO A 232 -42.97 -11.60 7.03
N GLN A 233 -43.37 -10.57 7.78
CA GLN A 233 -44.74 -10.42 8.23
C GLN A 233 -45.60 -10.23 6.98
N GLN A 234 -46.04 -11.32 6.37
CA GLN A 234 -47.13 -11.29 5.42
C GLN A 234 -48.38 -10.95 6.22
N GLU A 235 -48.82 -9.70 6.08
CA GLU A 235 -50.17 -9.28 6.45
C GLU A 235 -51.16 -10.25 5.81
N VAL A 236 -51.83 -11.04 6.66
CA VAL A 236 -52.98 -11.83 6.26
C VAL A 236 -54.11 -10.84 5.98
N LYS A 237 -54.40 -10.63 4.69
CA LYS A 237 -55.64 -9.98 4.24
C LYS A 237 -56.73 -11.01 4.06
#